data_AF-A0A1M3QEZ4-F1
#
_entry.id   AF-A0A1M3QEZ4-F1
#
_cell.length_a   1.000
_cell.length_b   1.000
_cell.length_c   1.000
_cell.angle_alpha   90.00
_cell.angle_beta   90.00
_cell.angle_gamma   90.00
#
_symmetry.space_group_name_H-M   'P 1'
#
loop_
_entity.id
_entity.type
_entity.pdbx_description
1 polymer ?
#
loop_
_entity_poly.entity_id
_entity_poly.type
_entity_poly.pdbx_seq_one_letter_code
_entity_poly.pdbx_strand_id
1 'polypeptide(L)'
;MEKVIPVDVSLLRPWIEAKLSPAEIEARLHKAGFSEETIAAYLREYKKELYAARRFNGFVCAGVGAFLGFVSCVLSIINPIPELYHIILFGLTSVAILIICLGLYFVFE
;
A
#
# COMPACT_ATOMS: atom_id res chain seq x y z
N MET A 1 10.54 1.51 -31.18
CA MET A 1 11.26 2.34 -30.18
C MET A 1 10.20 3.04 -29.35
N GLU A 2 10.05 2.69 -28.07
CA GLU A 2 9.14 3.40 -27.16
C GLU A 2 9.70 4.81 -26.95
N LYS A 3 8.96 5.82 -27.38
CA LYS A 3 9.36 7.22 -27.26
C LYS A 3 9.27 7.56 -25.77
N VAL A 4 10.40 7.72 -25.10
CA VAL A 4 10.43 8.13 -23.69
C VAL A 4 10.01 9.58 -23.64
N ILE A 5 8.72 9.81 -23.32
CA ILE A 5 8.20 11.16 -23.11
C ILE A 5 8.67 11.60 -21.72
N PRO A 6 9.47 12.69 -21.61
CA PRO A 6 9.94 13.16 -20.32
C PRO A 6 8.75 13.65 -19.48
N VAL A 7 8.45 12.92 -18.41
CA VAL A 7 7.45 13.29 -17.41
C VAL A 7 8.12 14.10 -16.33
N ASP A 8 7.64 15.33 -16.10
CA ASP A 8 8.14 16.14 -15.00
C ASP A 8 7.49 15.68 -13.69
N VAL A 9 8.26 14.90 -12.94
CA VAL A 9 7.86 14.32 -11.64
C VAL A 9 7.57 15.42 -10.61
N SER A 10 8.10 16.64 -10.77
CA SER A 10 7.84 17.74 -9.85
C SER A 10 6.38 18.21 -9.90
N LEU A 11 5.71 18.08 -11.06
CA LEU A 11 4.30 18.40 -11.24
C LEU A 11 3.37 17.36 -10.60
N LEU A 12 3.85 16.13 -10.40
CA LEU A 12 3.07 15.04 -9.80
C LEU A 12 2.91 15.19 -8.28
N ARG A 13 3.94 15.70 -7.58
CA ARG A 13 3.93 15.87 -6.11
C ARG A 13 2.70 16.59 -5.56
N PRO A 14 2.34 17.80 -6.05
CA PRO A 14 1.15 18.49 -5.56
C PRO A 14 -0.14 17.73 -5.86
N TRP A 15 -0.19 16.90 -6.92
CA TRP A 15 -1.37 16.11 -7.23
C TRP A 15 -1.53 14.89 -6.31
N ILE A 16 -0.41 14.29 -5.90
CA ILE A 16 -0.38 13.23 -4.89
C ILE A 16 -0.80 13.79 -3.53
N GLU A 17 -0.26 14.94 -3.13
CA GLU A 17 -0.60 15.60 -1.85
C GLU A 17 -2.08 16.00 -1.79
N ALA A 18 -2.61 16.56 -2.88
CA ALA A 18 -4.02 16.92 -3.00
C ALA A 18 -4.94 15.72 -3.26
N LYS A 19 -4.41 14.49 -3.34
CA LYS A 19 -5.16 13.24 -3.57
C LYS A 19 -6.11 13.32 -4.77
N LEU A 20 -5.68 13.96 -5.85
CA LEU A 20 -6.52 14.08 -7.05
C LEU A 20 -6.79 12.71 -7.66
N SER A 21 -7.99 12.54 -8.17
CA SER A 21 -8.34 11.34 -8.92
C SER A 21 -7.62 11.33 -10.28
N PRO A 22 -7.31 10.15 -10.84
CA PRO A 22 -6.73 10.04 -12.18
C PRO A 22 -7.55 10.77 -13.25
N ALA A 23 -8.88 10.76 -13.13
CA ALA A 23 -9.79 11.44 -14.05
C ALA A 23 -9.67 12.97 -13.99
N GLU A 24 -9.43 13.55 -12.81
CA GLU A 24 -9.22 15.00 -12.66
C GLU A 24 -7.87 15.43 -13.23
N ILE A 25 -6.84 14.59 -13.09
CA ILE A 25 -5.51 14.83 -13.66
C ILE A 25 -5.59 14.78 -15.19
N GLU A 26 -6.28 13.78 -15.73
CA GLU A 26 -6.55 13.65 -17.16
C GLU A 26 -7.26 14.88 -17.71
N ALA A 27 -8.35 15.32 -17.08
CA ALA A 27 -9.09 16.51 -17.48
C ALA A 27 -8.25 17.80 -17.43
N ARG A 28 -7.35 17.93 -16.44
CA ARG A 28 -6.43 19.08 -16.34
C ARG A 28 -5.37 19.06 -17.43
N LEU A 29 -4.80 17.90 -17.72
CA LEU A 29 -3.80 17.77 -18.77
C LEU A 29 -4.39 18.00 -20.17
N HIS A 30 -5.63 17.53 -20.41
CA HIS A 30 -6.38 17.87 -21.61
C HIS A 30 -6.60 19.38 -21.76
N LYS A 31 -7.03 20.07 -20.68
CA LYS A 31 -7.23 21.52 -20.70
C LYS A 31 -5.92 22.30 -20.92
N ALA A 32 -4.79 21.76 -20.47
CA ALA A 32 -3.48 22.34 -20.70
C ALA A 32 -2.91 22.08 -22.11
N GLY A 33 -3.63 21.32 -22.96
CA GLY A 33 -3.26 21.11 -24.36
C GLY A 33 -2.20 20.03 -24.58
N PHE A 34 -1.97 19.15 -23.61
CA PHE A 34 -1.05 18.02 -23.78
C PHE A 34 -1.62 16.99 -24.76
N SER A 35 -0.73 16.30 -25.48
CA SER A 35 -1.11 15.19 -26.37
C SER A 35 -1.54 13.96 -25.56
N GLU A 36 -2.43 13.15 -26.12
CA GLU A 36 -2.89 11.87 -25.53
C GLU A 36 -1.75 10.97 -25.06
N GLU A 37 -0.67 10.88 -25.86
CA GLU A 37 0.52 10.08 -25.50
C GLU A 37 1.20 10.62 -24.23
N THR A 38 1.27 11.94 -24.08
CA THR A 38 1.86 12.59 -22.92
C THR A 38 0.97 12.41 -21.70
N ILE A 39 -0.36 12.57 -21.87
CA ILE A 39 -1.35 12.35 -20.80
C ILE A 39 -1.25 10.92 -20.26
N ALA A 40 -1.21 9.92 -21.15
CA ALA A 40 -1.04 8.53 -20.77
C ALA A 40 0.27 8.29 -19.99
N ALA A 41 1.37 8.93 -20.39
CA ALA A 41 2.65 8.84 -19.68
C ALA A 41 2.58 9.42 -18.26
N TYR A 42 1.98 10.60 -18.09
CA TYR A 42 1.77 11.21 -16.76
C TYR A 42 0.85 10.37 -15.87
N LEU A 43 -0.26 9.85 -16.42
CA LEU A 43 -1.17 8.99 -15.67
C LEU A 43 -0.52 7.66 -15.26
N ARG A 44 0.33 7.09 -16.12
CA ARG A 44 1.09 5.87 -15.81
C ARG A 44 2.02 6.09 -14.62
N GLU A 45 2.80 7.18 -14.64
CA GLU A 45 3.74 7.47 -13.55
C GLU A 45 3.01 7.84 -12.25
N TYR A 46 1.91 8.61 -12.34
CA TYR A 46 1.07 8.91 -11.18
C TYR A 46 0.48 7.65 -10.52
N LYS A 47 -0.08 6.74 -11.32
CA LYS A 47 -0.62 5.47 -10.81
C LYS A 47 0.47 4.61 -10.18
N LYS A 48 1.66 4.57 -10.78
CA LYS A 48 2.82 3.84 -10.24
C LYS A 48 3.21 4.35 -8.85
N GLU A 49 3.24 5.65 -8.62
CA GLU A 49 3.51 6.24 -7.31
C GLU A 49 2.41 5.89 -6.29
N LEU A 50 1.13 5.96 -6.69
CA LEU A 50 0.03 5.54 -5.81
C LEU A 50 0.11 4.07 -5.41
N TYR A 51 0.41 3.19 -6.37
CA TYR A 51 0.57 1.76 -6.11
C TYR A 51 1.81 1.48 -5.26
N ALA A 52 2.90 2.23 -5.44
CA ALA A 52 4.08 2.12 -4.58
C ALA A 52 3.75 2.47 -3.12
N ALA A 53 3.00 3.56 -2.89
CA ALA A 53 2.55 3.94 -1.55
C ALA A 53 1.62 2.89 -0.92
N ARG A 54 0.67 2.36 -1.70
CA ARG A 54 -0.22 1.28 -1.24
C ARG A 54 0.54 0.02 -0.87
N ARG A 55 1.49 -0.39 -1.71
CA ARG A 55 2.33 -1.56 -1.49
C ARG A 55 3.20 -1.41 -0.24
N PHE A 56 3.76 -0.21 0.00
CA PHE A 56 4.51 0.07 1.22
C PHE A 56 3.62 -0.07 2.47
N ASN A 57 2.41 0.50 2.45
CA ASN A 57 1.45 0.33 3.54
C ASN A 57 1.08 -1.14 3.76
N GLY A 58 0.95 -1.92 2.68
CA GLY A 58 0.75 -3.36 2.74
C GLY A 58 1.89 -4.09 3.44
N PHE A 59 3.14 -3.77 3.10
CA PHE A 59 4.32 -4.33 3.77
C PHE A 59 4.37 -3.96 5.26
N VAL A 60 4.07 -2.72 5.63
CA VAL A 60 4.00 -2.29 7.03
C VAL A 60 2.91 -3.07 7.77
N CYS A 61 1.73 -3.19 7.19
CA CYS A 61 0.62 -3.96 7.76
C CYS A 61 0.99 -5.43 7.97
N ALA A 62 1.56 -6.08 6.95
CA ALA A 62 2.03 -7.46 7.04
C ALA A 62 3.14 -7.64 8.11
N GLY A 63 4.06 -6.68 8.21
CA GLY A 63 5.11 -6.67 9.23
C GLY A 63 4.56 -6.57 10.65
N VAL A 64 3.56 -5.71 10.88
CA VAL A 64 2.88 -5.59 12.18
C VAL A 64 2.15 -6.89 12.53
N GLY A 65 1.45 -7.50 11.58
CA GLY A 65 0.79 -8.78 11.78
C GLY A 65 1.78 -9.90 12.12
N ALA A 66 2.91 -9.98 11.40
CA ALA A 66 3.97 -10.96 11.68
C ALA A 66 4.58 -10.76 13.07
N PHE A 67 4.81 -9.51 13.49
CA PHE A 67 5.30 -9.20 14.83
C PHE A 67 4.30 -9.61 15.92
N LEU A 68 3.01 -9.31 15.74
CA LEU A 68 1.96 -9.75 16.67
C LEU A 68 1.88 -11.27 16.77
N GLY A 69 1.98 -11.97 15.64
CA GLY A 69 2.03 -13.43 15.61
C GLY A 69 3.25 -13.99 16.36
N PHE A 70 4.42 -13.39 16.17
CA PHE A 70 5.62 -13.76 16.92
C PHE A 70 5.45 -13.58 18.43
N VAL A 71 4.93 -12.43 18.87
CA VAL A 71 4.64 -12.17 20.29
C VAL A 71 3.64 -13.19 20.84
N SER A 72 2.59 -13.50 20.08
CA SER A 72 1.62 -14.54 20.45
C SER A 72 2.27 -15.90 20.68
N CYS A 73 3.16 -16.33 19.78
CA CYS A 73 3.90 -17.57 19.91
C CYS A 73 4.80 -17.57 21.15
N VAL A 74 5.55 -16.49 21.39
CA VAL A 74 6.43 -16.36 22.56
C VAL A 74 5.62 -16.42 23.86
N LEU A 75 4.50 -15.70 23.95
CA LEU A 75 3.63 -15.71 25.13
C LEU A 75 3.01 -17.08 25.38
N SER A 76 2.66 -17.81 24.31
CA SER A 76 2.13 -19.17 24.41
C SER A 76 3.19 -20.16 24.94
N ILE A 77 4.46 -19.99 24.55
CA ILE A 77 5.57 -20.85 25.01
C ILE A 77 5.94 -20.56 26.47
N ILE A 78 6.11 -19.28 26.83
CA ILE A 78 6.44 -18.88 28.21
C ILE A 78 5.28 -19.22 29.15
N ASN A 79 4.05 -19.18 28.63
CA ASN A 79 2.81 -19.45 29.35
C ASN A 79 2.76 -18.78 30.73
N PRO A 80 2.95 -17.45 30.82
CA PRO A 80 3.05 -16.75 32.11
C PRO A 80 1.73 -16.81 32.89
N ILE A 81 0.60 -16.94 32.19
CA ILE A 81 -0.75 -17.06 32.77
C ILE A 81 -1.48 -18.19 32.02
N PRO A 82 -1.64 -19.38 32.62
CA PRO A 82 -2.24 -20.55 31.97
C PRO A 82 -3.64 -20.34 31.42
N GLU A 83 -4.43 -19.49 32.08
CA GLU A 83 -5.83 -19.19 31.72
C GLU A 83 -5.94 -18.38 30.41
N LEU A 84 -4.90 -17.61 30.06
CA LEU A 84 -4.86 -16.81 28.84
C LEU A 84 -4.27 -17.56 27.65
N TYR A 85 -3.75 -18.77 27.84
CA TYR A 85 -3.09 -19.54 26.78
C TYR A 85 -3.95 -19.68 25.53
N HIS A 86 -5.21 -20.08 25.68
CA HIS A 86 -6.13 -20.24 24.54
C HIS A 86 -6.50 -18.91 23.89
N ILE A 87 -6.61 -17.83 24.67
CA ILE A 87 -6.94 -16.49 24.16
C ILE A 87 -5.76 -15.92 23.36
N ILE A 88 -4.53 -16.13 23.83
CA ILE A 88 -3.34 -15.70 23.11
C ILE A 88 -3.18 -16.55 21.85
N LEU A 89 -3.12 -17.88 22.00
CA LEU A 89 -2.84 -18.78 20.90
C LEU A 89 -3.92 -18.73 19.81
N PHE A 90 -5.21 -18.70 20.15
CA PHE A 90 -6.28 -18.69 19.16
C PHE A 90 -6.81 -17.29 18.85
N GLY A 91 -6.86 -16.39 19.83
CA GLY A 91 -7.32 -15.01 19.62
C GLY A 91 -6.27 -14.15 18.94
N LEU A 92 -5.16 -13.88 19.63
CA LEU A 92 -4.11 -12.96 19.14
C LEU A 92 -3.49 -13.46 17.84
N THR A 93 -3.22 -14.77 17.72
CA THR A 93 -2.68 -15.35 16.49
C THR A 93 -3.65 -15.23 15.31
N SER A 94 -4.96 -15.42 15.52
CA SER A 94 -5.93 -15.26 14.43
C SER A 94 -6.01 -13.80 13.97
N VAL A 95 -5.98 -12.85 14.91
CA VAL A 95 -5.91 -11.41 14.58
C VAL A 95 -4.63 -11.10 13.80
N ALA A 96 -3.48 -11.64 14.23
CA ALA A 96 -2.22 -11.50 13.52
C ALA A 96 -2.30 -12.02 12.07
N ILE A 97 -2.90 -13.20 11.86
CA ILE A 97 -3.09 -13.78 10.53
C ILE A 97 -3.98 -12.88 9.66
N LEU A 98 -5.10 -12.36 10.18
CA LEU A 98 -5.97 -11.45 9.45
C LEU A 98 -5.25 -10.18 9.01
N ILE A 99 -4.43 -9.60 9.90
CA ILE A 99 -3.60 -8.43 9.59
C ILE A 99 -2.58 -8.76 8.50
N ILE A 100 -1.94 -9.93 8.55
CA ILE A 100 -1.01 -10.38 7.51
C ILE A 100 -1.73 -10.52 6.17
N CYS A 101 -2.89 -11.20 6.14
CA CYS A 101 -3.67 -11.36 4.91
C CYS A 101 -4.09 -10.02 4.32
N LEU A 102 -4.52 -9.07 5.15
CA LEU A 102 -4.85 -7.71 4.71
C LEU A 102 -3.63 -6.96 4.18
N GLY A 103 -2.47 -7.07 4.84
CA GLY A 103 -1.23 -6.48 4.38
C GLY A 103 -0.78 -7.05 3.03
N LEU A 104 -0.83 -8.38 2.87
CA LEU A 104 -0.51 -9.05 1.61
C LEU A 104 -1.47 -8.66 0.48
N TYR A 105 -2.77 -8.48 0.79
CA TYR A 105 -3.73 -7.97 -0.18
C TYR A 105 -3.30 -6.62 -0.75
N PHE A 106 -2.90 -5.67 0.11
CA PHE A 106 -2.38 -4.37 -0.36
C PHE A 106 -1.00 -4.43 -1.04
N VAL A 107 -0.21 -5.49 -0.82
CA VAL A 107 1.09 -5.68 -1.51
C VAL A 107 0.88 -6.21 -2.92
N PHE A 108 -0.08 -7.11 -3.11
CA PHE A 108 -0.32 -7.77 -4.39
C PHE A 108 -1.34 -7.06 -5.28
N GLU A 109 -2.20 -6.20 -4.71
CA GLU A 109 -3.20 -5.41 -5.43
C GLU A 109 -2.83 -3.92 -5.58
#